data_AF-A0A8C6T9I8-F1
#
_entry.id   AF-A0A8C6T9I8-F1
#
_cell.length_a   1.000
_cell.length_b   1.000
_cell.length_c   1.000
_cell.angle_alpha   90.00
_cell.angle_beta   90.00
_cell.angle_gamma   90.00
#
_symmetry.space_group_name_H-M   'P 1'
#
loop_
_entity.id
_entity.type
_entity.pdbx_description
1 polymer ?
#
loop_
_entity_poly.entity_id
_entity_poly.type
_entity_poly.pdbx_seq_one_letter_code
_entity_poly.pdbx_strand_id
1 'polypeptide(L)'
;GHRFISEDQFLCSICLDLFTKPVSTPCGHNFCRRCLSQHWDTSAPCRCPLCNELFHIRPELRVNTAPKLKALKSCLVCLSSYCESHLQPHLSVPGLKSHQLMDCLCTMCALLEHQSHKFVSLKEEFDQRKASLQQQSRHMVKQRRKKIQELQSSVQLSQRAVDREKSTGLQAFSTLIESVQRSRERFIQELQEKHRHIQTQAEALIQQLKQEICELEQRSTEAEQLLRSEDHLHFLQHSRALTELEENLKETFTGEMKKVSKPKNKLLREQRFAVDLTLDTDTANVYLSVSNDLKQVHYTDQRMFLDSPQRFTYANILTKQSFSSETSLCFYLSSSNTLVWSNAQPNYSGKVDSVKNGMLAFSRGKCL
;
A
#
# COMPACT_ATOMS: atom_id res chain seq x y z
N GLY A 1 33.54 -16.62 44.66
CA GLY A 1 33.47 -18.03 45.07
C GLY A 1 33.07 -18.08 46.52
N HIS A 2 31.82 -18.42 46.82
CA HIS A 2 31.38 -18.63 48.20
C HIS A 2 31.73 -20.06 48.59
N ARG A 3 32.63 -20.22 49.57
CA ARG A 3 32.91 -21.51 50.19
C ARG A 3 31.62 -21.97 50.89
N PHE A 4 31.00 -23.03 50.38
CA PHE A 4 30.04 -23.81 51.15
C PHE A 4 30.76 -24.30 52.40
N ILE A 5 30.28 -23.90 53.58
CA ILE A 5 30.71 -24.49 54.84
C ILE A 5 30.15 -25.91 54.84
N SER A 6 30.99 -26.93 54.63
CA SER A 6 30.56 -28.34 54.67
C SER A 6 30.03 -28.68 56.07
N GLU A 7 28.99 -29.52 56.16
CA GLU A 7 28.46 -30.03 57.43
C GLU A 7 29.57 -30.70 58.28
N ASP A 8 30.58 -31.26 57.62
CA ASP A 8 31.77 -31.87 58.23
C ASP A 8 32.54 -30.92 59.15
N GLN A 9 32.41 -29.59 58.97
CA GLN A 9 33.07 -28.60 59.82
C GLN A 9 32.45 -28.48 61.22
N PHE A 10 31.29 -29.10 61.45
CA PHE A 10 30.57 -29.07 62.72
C PHE A 10 30.49 -30.42 63.43
N LEU A 11 31.16 -31.44 62.89
CA LEU A 11 31.19 -32.78 63.45
C LEU A 11 32.42 -32.95 64.36
N CYS A 12 32.20 -33.60 65.49
CA CYS A 12 33.26 -34.04 66.38
C CYS A 12 33.91 -35.29 65.79
N SER A 13 35.22 -35.25 65.53
CA SER A 13 35.92 -36.38 64.92
C SER A 13 36.02 -37.64 65.81
N ILE A 14 35.63 -37.55 67.09
CA ILE A 14 35.60 -38.70 68.00
C ILE A 14 34.26 -39.44 67.91
N CYS A 15 33.13 -38.71 67.97
CA CYS A 15 31.80 -39.33 67.93
C CYS A 15 31.14 -39.28 66.56
N LEU A 16 31.76 -38.58 65.61
CA LEU A 16 31.28 -38.34 64.24
C LEU A 16 29.89 -37.69 64.18
N ASP A 17 29.55 -36.95 65.24
CA ASP A 17 28.25 -36.28 65.43
C ASP A 17 28.46 -34.79 65.72
N LEU A 18 27.41 -33.99 65.59
CA LEU A 18 27.42 -32.55 65.86
C LEU A 18 27.93 -32.25 67.28
N PHE A 19 28.72 -31.18 67.40
CA PHE A 19 29.32 -30.82 68.68
C PHE A 19 28.28 -30.59 69.79
N THR A 20 28.35 -31.41 70.84
CA THR A 20 27.64 -31.19 72.11
C THR A 20 28.60 -30.58 73.13
N LYS A 21 28.33 -29.33 73.55
CA LYS A 21 29.23 -28.51 74.40
C LYS A 21 30.66 -28.48 73.81
N PRO A 22 30.88 -27.86 72.64
CA PRO A 22 32.18 -27.85 71.96
C PRO A 22 33.27 -27.23 72.83
N VAL A 23 34.48 -27.77 72.77
CA VAL A 23 35.69 -27.24 73.42
C VAL A 23 36.81 -27.15 72.39
N SER A 24 37.68 -26.15 72.54
CA SER A 24 38.87 -25.99 71.69
C SER A 24 40.11 -26.51 72.41
N THR A 25 40.95 -27.25 71.70
CA THR A 25 42.32 -27.55 72.11
C THR A 25 43.24 -26.34 71.83
N PRO A 26 44.41 -26.21 72.51
CA PRO A 26 45.37 -25.15 72.21
C PRO A 26 45.83 -25.10 70.74
N CYS A 27 45.81 -26.24 70.05
CA CYS A 27 46.10 -26.34 68.62
C CYS A 27 44.95 -25.94 67.69
N GLY A 28 43.83 -25.43 68.23
CA GLY A 28 42.70 -24.87 67.47
C GLY A 28 41.64 -25.88 67.02
N HIS A 29 41.82 -27.18 67.29
CA HIS A 29 40.83 -28.20 66.93
C HIS A 29 39.69 -28.29 67.95
N ASN A 30 38.48 -28.59 67.44
CA ASN A 30 37.24 -28.58 68.21
C ASN A 30 36.70 -30.00 68.43
N PHE A 31 36.19 -30.27 69.63
CA PHE A 31 35.64 -31.58 70.03
C PHE A 31 34.44 -31.39 70.97
N CYS A 32 33.56 -32.40 71.12
CA CYS A 32 32.62 -32.42 72.23
C CYS A 32 33.40 -32.49 73.56
N ARG A 33 33.03 -31.70 74.57
CA ARG A 33 33.69 -31.73 75.88
C ARG A 33 33.83 -33.14 76.43
N ARG A 34 32.75 -33.92 76.39
CA ARG A 34 32.73 -35.31 76.89
C ARG A 34 33.72 -36.20 76.12
N CYS A 35 33.73 -36.10 74.79
CA CYS A 35 34.57 -36.94 73.95
C CYS A 35 36.07 -36.66 74.19
N LEU A 36 36.45 -35.38 74.26
CA LEU A 36 37.85 -35.02 74.50
C LEU A 36 38.30 -35.34 75.93
N SER A 37 37.45 -35.09 76.93
CA SER A 37 37.73 -35.49 78.32
C SER A 37 37.98 -37.00 78.44
N GLN A 38 37.07 -37.83 77.90
CA GLN A 38 37.22 -39.29 77.94
C GLN A 38 38.47 -39.79 77.22
N HIS A 39 38.81 -39.17 76.08
CA HIS A 39 40.03 -39.53 75.35
C HIS A 39 41.30 -39.25 76.18
N TRP A 40 41.36 -38.12 76.88
CA TRP A 40 42.49 -37.79 77.77
C TRP A 40 42.50 -38.59 79.07
N ASP A 41 41.35 -39.04 79.56
CA ASP A 41 41.27 -39.88 80.77
C ASP A 41 41.76 -41.31 80.52
N THR A 42 41.72 -41.78 79.27
CA THR A 42 42.11 -43.14 78.88
C THR A 42 43.51 -43.23 78.26
N SER A 43 44.10 -42.09 77.86
CA SER A 43 45.38 -42.06 77.13
C SER A 43 46.34 -41.03 77.75
N ALA A 44 47.39 -41.50 78.41
CA ALA A 44 48.52 -40.67 78.85
C ALA A 44 49.73 -40.87 77.91
N PRO A 45 50.37 -39.80 77.40
CA PRO A 45 50.14 -38.38 77.67
C PRO A 45 48.99 -37.75 76.84
N CYS A 46 48.46 -36.59 77.28
CA CYS A 46 47.35 -35.90 76.61
C CYS A 46 47.76 -35.42 75.20
N ARG A 47 47.09 -35.93 74.17
CA ARG A 47 47.32 -35.57 72.77
C ARG A 47 46.05 -35.07 72.11
N CYS A 48 46.17 -34.22 71.09
CA CYS A 48 45.03 -33.86 70.26
C CYS A 48 44.60 -35.07 69.38
N PRO A 49 43.34 -35.52 69.42
CA PRO A 49 42.88 -36.65 68.60
C PRO A 49 42.96 -36.42 67.08
N LEU A 50 43.08 -35.17 66.63
CA LEU A 50 43.11 -34.82 65.20
C LEU A 50 44.52 -34.64 64.64
N CYS A 51 45.36 -33.85 65.31
CA CYS A 51 46.72 -33.53 64.83
C CYS A 51 47.83 -34.17 65.66
N ASN A 52 47.48 -34.92 66.70
CA ASN A 52 48.40 -35.65 67.58
C ASN A 52 49.39 -34.78 68.37
N GLU A 53 49.17 -33.46 68.40
CA GLU A 53 49.97 -32.52 69.19
C GLU A 53 49.96 -32.89 70.68
N LEU A 54 51.15 -32.91 71.28
CA LEU A 54 51.37 -33.34 72.66
C LEU A 54 51.23 -32.15 73.62
N PHE A 55 50.40 -32.32 74.65
CA PHE A 55 50.24 -31.34 75.72
C PHE A 55 50.91 -31.85 77.00
N HIS A 56 52.06 -31.25 77.37
CA HIS A 56 52.83 -31.64 78.56
C HIS A 56 52.10 -31.35 79.88
N ILE A 57 51.17 -30.40 79.88
CA ILE A 57 50.25 -30.10 80.97
C ILE A 57 48.83 -30.20 80.41
N ARG A 58 47.95 -30.92 81.10
CA ARG A 58 46.56 -31.11 80.66
C ARG A 58 45.85 -29.74 80.55
N PRO A 59 45.41 -29.32 79.35
CA PRO A 59 44.73 -28.03 79.19
C PRO A 59 43.37 -28.00 79.90
N GLU A 60 43.00 -26.84 80.44
CA GLU A 60 41.65 -26.60 80.97
C GLU A 60 40.65 -26.46 79.81
N LEU A 61 39.64 -27.33 79.77
CA LEU A 61 38.62 -27.33 78.71
C LEU A 61 37.49 -26.36 79.04
N ARG A 62 37.44 -25.23 78.31
CA ARG A 62 36.33 -24.28 78.36
C ARG A 62 35.38 -24.50 77.19
N VAL A 63 34.08 -24.55 77.48
CA VAL A 63 33.06 -24.73 76.44
C VAL A 63 33.01 -23.45 75.60
N ASN A 64 33.11 -23.60 74.27
CA ASN A 64 33.00 -22.51 73.32
C ASN A 64 31.55 -22.00 73.31
N THR A 65 31.27 -20.97 74.10
CA THR A 65 29.97 -20.29 74.12
C THR A 65 29.90 -19.27 72.99
N ALA A 66 30.08 -19.69 71.73
CA ALA A 66 29.77 -18.84 70.60
C ALA A 66 28.27 -18.98 70.29
N PRO A 67 27.43 -17.95 70.47
CA PRO A 67 26.02 -18.03 70.15
C PRO A 67 25.88 -18.13 68.63
N LYS A 68 25.59 -19.34 68.12
CA LYS A 68 25.06 -19.49 66.77
C LYS A 68 23.67 -18.88 66.77
N LEU A 69 23.54 -17.63 66.34
CA LEU A 69 22.24 -16.96 66.24
C LEU A 69 21.34 -17.70 65.24
N LYS A 70 20.09 -17.93 65.62
CA LYS A 70 19.07 -18.54 64.76
C LYS A 70 18.93 -17.70 63.48
N ALA A 71 19.13 -18.32 62.33
CA ALA A 71 18.76 -17.70 61.05
C ALA A 71 17.23 -17.72 60.94
N LEU A 72 16.62 -16.56 60.72
CA LEU A 72 15.17 -16.42 60.64
C LEU A 72 14.68 -16.45 59.19
N LYS A 73 15.43 -15.83 58.27
CA LYS A 73 15.11 -15.77 56.84
C LYS A 73 16.37 -15.87 56.00
N SER A 74 16.23 -16.44 54.81
CA SER A 74 17.24 -16.39 53.75
C SER A 74 16.77 -15.48 52.64
N CYS A 75 17.66 -14.64 52.12
CA CYS A 75 17.36 -13.80 50.96
C CYS A 75 17.86 -14.49 49.70
N LEU A 76 16.97 -14.74 48.73
CA LEU A 76 17.36 -15.36 47.46
C LEU A 76 18.13 -14.40 46.53
N VAL A 77 18.03 -13.09 46.78
CA VAL A 77 18.78 -12.07 46.03
C VAL A 77 20.21 -11.93 46.57
N CYS A 78 20.38 -11.96 47.89
CA CYS A 78 21.68 -11.83 48.55
C CYS A 78 22.37 -13.17 48.86
N LEU A 79 21.70 -14.29 48.58
CA LEU A 79 22.19 -15.66 48.78
C LEU A 79 22.74 -15.92 50.21
N SER A 80 22.12 -15.29 51.20
CA SER A 80 22.59 -15.29 52.59
C SER A 80 21.43 -15.52 53.56
N SER A 81 21.72 -16.15 54.69
CA SER A 81 20.77 -16.36 55.79
C SER A 81 21.05 -15.36 56.92
N TYR A 82 19.99 -14.78 57.46
CA TYR A 82 20.08 -13.64 58.38
C TYR A 82 19.50 -14.00 59.75
N CYS A 83 20.27 -13.72 60.80
CA CYS A 83 19.70 -13.59 62.14
C CYS A 83 18.90 -12.28 62.25
N GLU A 84 18.11 -12.15 63.32
CA GLU A 84 17.19 -11.03 63.51
C GLU A 84 17.80 -9.65 63.23
N SER A 85 18.96 -9.36 63.84
CA SER A 85 19.66 -8.08 63.67
C SER A 85 20.08 -7.79 62.22
N HIS A 86 20.48 -8.82 61.46
CA HIS A 86 20.91 -8.68 60.08
C HIS A 86 19.76 -8.83 59.07
N LEU A 87 18.56 -9.25 59.52
CA LEU A 87 17.33 -9.28 58.72
C LEU A 87 16.66 -7.90 58.69
N GLN A 88 16.79 -7.11 59.77
CA GLN A 88 16.17 -5.78 59.89
C GLN A 88 16.42 -4.86 58.68
N PRO A 89 17.62 -4.79 58.07
CA PRO A 89 17.84 -4.00 56.87
C PRO A 89 16.97 -4.42 55.68
N HIS A 90 16.71 -5.73 55.49
CA HIS A 90 15.81 -6.23 54.43
C HIS A 90 14.34 -5.89 54.68
N LEU A 91 13.96 -5.62 55.93
CA LEU A 91 12.61 -5.21 56.31
C LEU A 91 12.41 -3.69 56.32
N SER A 92 13.49 -2.91 56.45
CA SER A 92 13.42 -1.46 56.67
C SER A 92 13.91 -0.62 55.47
N VAL A 93 14.95 -1.07 54.76
CA VAL A 93 15.58 -0.31 53.67
C VAL A 93 14.77 -0.43 52.37
N PRO A 94 14.35 0.67 51.73
CA PRO A 94 13.49 0.63 50.52
C PRO A 94 14.03 -0.23 49.38
N GLY A 95 15.34 -0.19 49.13
CA GLY A 95 15.97 -0.99 48.08
C GLY A 95 16.04 -2.50 48.38
N LEU A 96 15.95 -2.88 49.66
CA LEU A 96 16.06 -4.27 50.10
C LEU A 96 14.71 -4.92 50.41
N LYS A 97 13.65 -4.13 50.64
CA LYS A 97 12.27 -4.62 50.86
C LYS A 97 11.71 -5.43 49.69
N SER A 98 12.19 -5.18 48.48
CA SER A 98 11.81 -5.92 47.28
C SER A 98 12.46 -7.31 47.19
N HIS A 99 13.46 -7.57 48.04
CA HIS A 99 14.15 -8.85 48.03
C HIS A 99 13.25 -9.95 48.57
N GLN A 100 13.16 -11.06 47.83
CA GLN A 100 12.40 -12.22 48.25
C GLN A 100 13.11 -12.93 49.42
N LEU A 101 12.47 -12.88 50.58
CA LEU A 101 12.88 -13.60 51.79
C LEU A 101 12.14 -14.92 51.89
N MET A 102 12.86 -15.99 52.20
CA MET A 102 12.35 -17.33 52.39
C MET A 102 12.61 -17.78 53.83
N ASP A 103 11.61 -18.41 54.46
CA ASP A 103 11.81 -19.10 55.73
C ASP A 103 12.69 -20.33 55.51
N CYS A 104 13.83 -20.38 56.18
CA CYS A 104 14.71 -21.55 56.18
C CYS A 104 14.94 -21.98 57.61
N LEU A 105 14.56 -23.21 57.93
CA LEU A 105 14.85 -23.83 59.23
C LEU A 105 16.13 -24.64 59.09
N CYS A 106 17.00 -24.59 60.11
CA CYS A 106 18.03 -25.61 60.22
C CYS A 106 17.40 -26.95 60.60
N THR A 107 18.09 -28.05 60.31
CA THR A 107 17.62 -29.41 60.59
C THR A 107 17.20 -29.59 62.06
N MET A 108 17.91 -28.94 62.99
CA MET A 108 17.59 -28.96 64.42
C MET A 108 16.25 -28.28 64.74
N CYS A 109 15.95 -27.11 64.17
CA CYS A 109 14.67 -26.43 64.39
C CYS A 109 13.50 -27.16 63.75
N ALA A 110 13.70 -27.79 62.58
CA ALA A 110 12.66 -28.61 61.93
C ALA A 110 12.27 -29.82 62.81
N LEU A 111 13.26 -30.44 63.47
CA LEU A 111 13.06 -31.62 64.32
C LEU A 111 12.63 -31.30 65.75
N LEU A 112 12.92 -30.12 66.30
CA LEU A 112 12.65 -29.82 67.72
C LEU A 112 11.51 -28.83 67.94
N GLU A 113 11.36 -27.84 67.05
CA GLU A 113 10.47 -26.68 67.27
C GLU A 113 9.29 -26.65 66.29
N HIS A 114 9.41 -27.29 65.12
CA HIS A 114 8.44 -27.19 64.02
C HIS A 114 8.02 -28.55 63.43
N GLN A 115 7.92 -29.58 64.29
CA GLN A 115 7.60 -30.96 63.88
C GLN A 115 6.21 -31.12 63.22
N SER A 116 5.26 -30.21 63.51
CA SER A 116 3.90 -30.24 62.98
C SER A 116 3.75 -29.52 61.64
N HIS A 117 4.81 -28.89 61.12
CA HIS A 117 4.77 -28.17 59.84
C HIS A 117 5.32 -29.03 58.70
N LYS A 118 4.63 -29.00 57.57
CA LYS A 118 5.10 -29.64 56.34
C LYS A 118 6.21 -28.79 55.73
N PHE A 119 7.40 -29.36 55.58
CA PHE A 119 8.54 -28.73 54.92
C PHE A 119 8.94 -29.52 53.67
N VAL A 120 9.57 -28.82 52.72
CA VAL A 120 10.21 -29.39 51.53
C VAL A 120 11.72 -29.17 51.66
N SER A 121 12.55 -30.10 51.20
CA SER A 121 13.98 -29.89 51.24
C SER A 121 14.39 -28.77 50.28
N LEU A 122 15.47 -28.06 50.60
CA LEU A 122 16.02 -27.02 49.72
C LEU A 122 16.32 -27.57 48.32
N LYS A 123 16.77 -28.83 48.24
CA LYS A 123 17.08 -29.50 46.97
C LYS A 123 15.82 -29.73 46.13
N GLU A 124 14.76 -30.26 46.72
CA GLU A 124 13.48 -30.48 46.02
C GLU A 124 12.88 -29.17 45.52
N GLU A 125 12.82 -28.13 46.35
CA GLU A 125 12.29 -26.82 45.96
C GLU A 125 13.15 -26.16 44.86
N PHE A 126 14.48 -26.29 44.95
CA PHE A 126 15.40 -25.81 43.92
C PHE A 126 15.17 -26.53 42.59
N ASP A 127 15.12 -27.86 42.59
CA ASP A 127 14.94 -28.65 41.39
C ASP A 127 13.57 -28.37 40.75
N GLN A 128 12.52 -28.24 41.55
CA GLN A 128 11.17 -27.90 41.08
C GLN A 128 11.12 -26.51 40.43
N ARG A 129 11.66 -25.47 41.09
CA ARG A 129 11.69 -24.11 40.51
C ARG A 129 12.54 -24.04 39.26
N LYS A 130 13.70 -24.72 39.25
CA LYS A 130 14.59 -24.78 38.09
C LYS A 130 13.88 -25.44 36.90
N ALA A 131 13.21 -26.57 37.11
CA ALA A 131 12.46 -27.25 36.06
C ALA A 131 11.30 -26.38 35.53
N SER A 132 10.55 -25.74 36.43
CA SER A 132 9.45 -24.84 36.07
C SER A 132 9.93 -23.67 35.19
N LEU A 133 11.00 -22.97 35.60
CA LEU A 133 11.58 -21.88 34.82
C LEU A 133 12.10 -22.34 33.47
N GLN A 134 12.76 -23.51 33.41
CA GLN A 134 13.24 -24.08 32.15
C GLN A 134 12.07 -24.43 31.22
N GLN A 135 11.00 -25.02 31.73
CA GLN A 135 9.81 -25.36 30.95
C GLN A 135 9.11 -24.10 30.43
N GLN A 136 8.92 -23.09 31.29
CA GLN A 136 8.30 -21.81 30.91
C GLN A 136 9.13 -21.12 29.81
N SER A 137 10.45 -21.04 29.96
CA SER A 137 11.34 -20.46 28.95
C SER A 137 11.26 -21.21 27.61
N ARG A 138 11.32 -22.55 27.64
CA ARG A 138 11.19 -23.39 26.43
C ARG A 138 9.84 -23.18 25.74
N HIS A 139 8.76 -23.12 26.50
CA HIS A 139 7.42 -22.88 25.98
C HIS A 139 7.33 -21.51 25.28
N MET A 140 7.81 -20.45 25.92
CA MET A 140 7.83 -19.10 25.33
C MET A 140 8.63 -19.07 24.04
N VAL A 141 9.83 -19.66 24.01
CA VAL A 141 10.65 -19.75 22.79
C VAL A 141 9.91 -20.48 21.67
N LYS A 142 9.24 -21.61 21.98
CA LYS A 142 8.46 -22.37 21.00
C LYS A 142 7.31 -21.53 20.42
N GLN A 143 6.57 -20.81 21.26
CA GLN A 143 5.49 -19.92 20.83
C GLN A 143 6.00 -18.79 19.94
N ARG A 144 7.09 -18.12 20.34
CA ARG A 144 7.68 -17.03 19.53
C ARG A 144 8.19 -17.53 18.18
N ARG A 145 8.81 -18.72 18.12
CA ARG A 145 9.21 -19.36 16.85
C ARG A 145 8.03 -19.62 15.94
N LYS A 146 6.93 -20.17 16.46
CA LYS A 146 5.69 -20.37 15.68
C LYS A 146 5.15 -19.03 15.16
N LYS A 147 5.13 -17.99 16.01
CA LYS A 147 4.66 -16.67 15.59
C LYS A 147 5.51 -16.03 14.51
N ILE A 148 6.84 -16.21 14.57
CA ILE A 148 7.75 -15.77 13.50
C ILE A 148 7.41 -16.47 12.17
N GLN A 149 7.17 -17.79 12.17
CA GLN A 149 6.79 -18.52 10.96
C GLN A 149 5.44 -18.06 10.37
N GLU A 150 4.45 -17.77 11.23
CA GLU A 150 3.17 -17.20 10.80
C GLU A 150 3.34 -15.83 10.16
N LEU A 151 4.12 -14.94 10.78
CA LEU A 151 4.40 -13.61 10.26
C LEU A 151 5.17 -13.66 8.94
N GLN A 152 6.18 -14.54 8.83
CA GLN A 152 6.92 -14.75 7.59
C GLN A 152 6.02 -15.22 6.45
N SER A 153 5.12 -16.17 6.72
CA SER A 153 4.12 -16.63 5.75
C SER A 153 3.18 -15.51 5.31
N SER A 154 2.71 -14.69 6.26
CA SER A 154 1.84 -13.55 5.99
C SER A 154 2.52 -12.48 5.12
N VAL A 155 3.78 -12.15 5.42
CA VAL A 155 4.59 -11.22 4.61
C VAL A 155 4.77 -11.74 3.20
N GLN A 156 5.08 -13.03 3.02
CA GLN A 156 5.19 -13.63 1.68
C GLN A 156 3.88 -13.57 0.90
N LEU A 157 2.74 -13.84 1.55
CA LEU A 157 1.43 -13.73 0.90
C LEU A 157 1.11 -12.29 0.48
N SER A 158 1.42 -11.32 1.35
CA SER A 158 1.25 -9.90 1.04
C SER A 158 2.14 -9.47 -0.13
N GLN A 159 3.40 -9.91 -0.16
CA GLN A 159 4.30 -9.62 -1.29
C GLN A 159 3.76 -10.18 -2.61
N ARG A 160 3.31 -11.45 -2.60
CA ARG A 160 2.69 -12.06 -3.79
C ARG A 160 1.42 -11.33 -4.24
N ALA A 161 0.64 -10.79 -3.30
CA ALA A 161 -0.54 -10.00 -3.63
C ALA A 161 -0.15 -8.68 -4.33
N VAL A 162 0.86 -7.96 -3.81
CA VAL A 162 1.41 -6.75 -4.44
C VAL A 162 1.94 -7.05 -5.85
N ASP A 163 2.70 -8.12 -6.02
CA ASP A 163 3.24 -8.51 -7.32
C ASP A 163 2.12 -8.85 -8.33
N ARG A 164 1.06 -9.53 -7.85
CA ARG A 164 -0.12 -9.84 -8.67
C ARG A 164 -0.87 -8.58 -9.08
N GLU A 165 -1.16 -7.68 -8.15
CA GLU A 165 -1.83 -6.40 -8.46
C GLU A 165 -1.01 -5.57 -9.43
N LYS A 166 0.31 -5.50 -9.26
CA LYS A 166 1.23 -4.85 -10.20
C LYS A 166 1.13 -5.48 -11.59
N SER A 167 1.17 -6.82 -11.68
CA SER A 167 1.05 -7.52 -12.96
C SER A 167 -0.30 -7.25 -13.63
N THR A 168 -1.40 -7.30 -12.88
CA THR A 168 -2.75 -7.00 -13.39
C THR A 168 -2.85 -5.57 -13.89
N GLY A 169 -2.34 -4.60 -13.12
CA GLY A 169 -2.30 -3.20 -13.52
C GLY A 169 -1.48 -2.97 -14.79
N LEU A 170 -0.27 -3.53 -14.87
CA LEU A 170 0.58 -3.44 -16.06
C LEU A 170 -0.07 -4.07 -17.28
N GLN A 171 -0.73 -5.23 -17.13
CA GLN A 171 -1.43 -5.88 -18.24
C GLN A 171 -2.60 -5.04 -18.76
N ALA A 172 -3.35 -4.37 -17.87
CA ALA A 172 -4.41 -3.45 -18.25
C ALA A 172 -3.86 -2.27 -19.07
N PHE A 173 -2.75 -1.67 -18.62
CA PHE A 173 -2.09 -0.60 -19.36
C PHE A 173 -1.56 -1.06 -20.73
N SER A 174 -0.90 -2.22 -20.80
CA SER A 174 -0.43 -2.78 -22.08
C SER A 174 -1.59 -3.00 -23.06
N THR A 175 -2.69 -3.58 -22.59
CA THR A 175 -3.90 -3.80 -23.40
C THR A 175 -4.48 -2.49 -23.94
N LEU A 176 -4.50 -1.45 -23.11
CA LEU A 176 -4.95 -0.11 -23.52
C LEU A 176 -4.03 0.50 -24.57
N ILE A 177 -2.71 0.45 -24.36
CA ILE A 177 -1.71 0.95 -25.30
C ILE A 177 -1.86 0.25 -26.66
N GLU A 178 -1.98 -1.08 -26.67
CA GLU A 178 -2.20 -1.86 -27.89
C GLU A 178 -3.51 -1.51 -28.59
N SER A 179 -4.59 -1.25 -27.83
CA SER A 179 -5.88 -0.83 -28.40
C SER A 179 -5.78 0.54 -29.07
N VAL A 180 -5.11 1.50 -28.43
CA VAL A 180 -4.89 2.84 -28.98
C VAL A 180 -3.99 2.78 -30.22
N GLN A 181 -2.91 2.01 -30.17
CA GLN A 181 -2.01 1.83 -31.33
C GLN A 181 -2.74 1.20 -32.52
N ARG A 182 -3.51 0.13 -32.31
CA ARG A 182 -4.34 -0.48 -33.36
C ARG A 182 -5.36 0.50 -33.93
N SER A 183 -6.00 1.29 -33.08
CA SER A 183 -6.98 2.29 -33.54
C SER A 183 -6.32 3.40 -34.35
N ARG A 184 -5.12 3.84 -33.95
CA ARG A 184 -4.29 4.81 -34.68
C ARG A 184 -3.91 4.27 -36.07
N GLU A 185 -3.45 3.03 -36.15
CA GLU A 185 -3.07 2.39 -37.41
C GLU A 185 -4.26 2.23 -38.36
N ARG A 186 -5.41 1.78 -37.85
CA ARG A 186 -6.65 1.70 -38.62
C ARG A 186 -7.06 3.05 -39.20
N PHE A 187 -6.99 4.11 -38.41
CA PHE A 187 -7.31 5.47 -38.87
C PHE A 187 -6.38 5.93 -40.00
N ILE A 188 -5.07 5.66 -39.89
CA ILE A 188 -4.10 5.99 -40.93
C ILE A 188 -4.41 5.21 -42.22
N GLN A 189 -4.71 3.92 -42.11
CA GLN A 189 -5.08 3.08 -43.26
C GLN A 189 -6.35 3.60 -43.95
N GLU A 190 -7.38 3.97 -43.19
CA GLU A 190 -8.61 4.54 -43.77
C GLU A 190 -8.36 5.86 -44.50
N LEU A 191 -7.50 6.72 -43.98
CA LEU A 191 -7.11 7.96 -44.66
C LEU A 191 -6.32 7.69 -45.94
N GLN A 192 -5.37 6.76 -45.88
CA GLN A 192 -4.58 6.36 -47.05
C GLN A 192 -5.46 5.77 -48.15
N GLU A 193 -6.43 4.93 -47.79
CA GLU A 193 -7.35 4.31 -48.75
C GLU A 193 -8.28 5.34 -49.40
N LYS A 194 -8.84 6.26 -48.60
CA LYS A 194 -9.62 7.38 -49.12
C LYS A 194 -8.79 8.26 -50.05
N HIS A 195 -7.55 8.55 -49.68
CA HIS A 195 -6.64 9.32 -50.53
C HIS A 195 -6.34 8.59 -51.83
N ARG A 196 -6.03 7.29 -51.76
CA ARG A 196 -5.77 6.44 -52.93
C ARG A 196 -6.95 6.44 -53.89
N HIS A 197 -8.17 6.32 -53.39
CA HIS A 197 -9.37 6.35 -54.24
C HIS A 197 -9.51 7.69 -54.98
N ILE A 198 -9.34 8.81 -54.27
CA ILE A 198 -9.38 10.15 -54.86
C ILE A 198 -8.26 10.32 -55.89
N GLN A 199 -7.05 9.86 -55.56
CA GLN A 199 -5.90 9.93 -56.44
C GLN A 199 -6.13 9.13 -57.73
N THR A 200 -6.56 7.88 -57.63
CA THR A 200 -6.84 7.03 -58.80
C THR A 200 -7.96 7.63 -59.68
N GLN A 201 -8.99 8.22 -59.08
CA GLN A 201 -10.03 8.93 -59.84
C GLN A 201 -9.48 10.15 -60.58
N ALA A 202 -8.65 10.96 -59.92
CA ALA A 202 -8.01 12.12 -60.54
C ALA A 202 -7.07 11.71 -61.67
N GLU A 203 -6.25 10.67 -61.46
CA GLU A 203 -5.34 10.13 -62.47
C GLU A 203 -6.09 9.58 -63.69
N ALA A 204 -7.19 8.86 -63.48
CA ALA A 204 -8.03 8.37 -64.57
C ALA A 204 -8.60 9.53 -65.41
N LEU A 205 -9.09 10.58 -64.77
CA LEU A 205 -9.61 11.75 -65.48
C LEU A 205 -8.51 12.50 -66.24
N ILE A 206 -7.31 12.65 -65.64
CA ILE A 206 -6.16 13.25 -66.32
C ILE A 206 -5.80 12.45 -67.58
N GLN A 207 -5.86 11.11 -67.51
CA GLN A 207 -5.62 10.27 -68.69
C GLN A 207 -6.70 10.43 -69.76
N GLN A 208 -7.98 10.52 -69.38
CA GLN A 208 -9.07 10.81 -70.31
C GLN A 208 -8.83 12.15 -71.03
N LEU A 209 -8.51 13.22 -70.28
CA LEU A 209 -8.23 14.53 -70.86
C LEU A 209 -7.00 14.53 -71.78
N LYS A 210 -5.96 13.78 -71.44
CA LYS A 210 -4.79 13.63 -72.33
C LYS A 210 -5.17 12.97 -73.64
N GLN A 211 -6.01 11.94 -73.60
CA GLN A 211 -6.49 11.26 -74.80
C GLN A 211 -7.34 12.20 -75.66
N GLU A 212 -8.24 12.96 -75.02
CA GLU A 212 -9.07 13.97 -75.71
C GLU A 212 -8.22 15.05 -76.39
N ILE A 213 -7.16 15.53 -75.73
CA ILE A 213 -6.20 16.47 -76.31
C ILE A 213 -5.53 15.88 -77.55
N CYS A 214 -5.04 14.63 -77.49
CA CYS A 214 -4.42 13.98 -78.65
C CYS A 214 -5.38 13.89 -79.85
N GLU A 215 -6.65 13.54 -79.59
CA GLU A 215 -7.68 13.47 -80.63
C GLU A 215 -7.99 14.85 -81.24
N LEU A 216 -8.07 15.89 -80.40
CA LEU A 216 -8.24 17.27 -80.84
C LEU A 216 -7.05 17.78 -81.66
N GLU A 217 -5.82 17.48 -81.25
CA GLU A 217 -4.60 17.85 -81.99
C GLU A 217 -4.53 17.17 -83.36
N GLN A 218 -4.87 15.87 -83.44
CA GLN A 218 -4.93 15.15 -84.71
C GLN A 218 -5.96 15.80 -85.66
N ARG A 219 -7.15 16.09 -85.16
CA ARG A 219 -8.22 16.68 -85.97
C ARG A 219 -7.94 18.12 -86.38
N SER A 220 -7.27 18.90 -85.54
CA SER A 220 -6.77 20.23 -85.91
C SER A 220 -5.82 20.12 -87.11
N THR A 221 -4.95 19.12 -87.10
CA THR A 221 -4.02 18.86 -88.22
C THR A 221 -4.77 18.47 -89.49
N GLU A 222 -5.80 17.62 -89.40
CA GLU A 222 -6.66 17.24 -90.52
C GLU A 222 -7.43 18.45 -91.09
N ALA A 223 -7.97 19.31 -90.22
CA ALA A 223 -8.65 20.53 -90.62
C ALA A 223 -7.71 21.52 -91.34
N GLU A 224 -6.48 21.68 -90.84
CA GLU A 224 -5.45 22.49 -91.49
C GLU A 224 -5.01 21.92 -92.86
N GLN A 225 -5.01 20.60 -93.03
CA GLN A 225 -4.73 19.97 -94.33
C GLN A 225 -5.88 20.19 -95.31
N LEU A 226 -7.13 20.06 -94.85
CA LEU A 226 -8.34 20.35 -95.63
C LEU A 226 -8.42 21.80 -96.09
N LEU A 227 -8.06 22.76 -95.23
CA LEU A 227 -8.01 24.19 -95.58
C LEU A 227 -6.93 24.52 -96.62
N ARG A 228 -5.87 23.71 -96.71
CA ARG A 228 -4.81 23.83 -97.72
C ARG A 228 -5.14 23.12 -99.04
N SER A 229 -6.20 22.31 -99.09
CA SER A 229 -6.62 21.62 -100.29
C SER A 229 -7.39 22.56 -101.23
N GLU A 230 -7.08 22.51 -102.52
CA GLU A 230 -7.84 23.22 -103.57
C GLU A 230 -9.06 22.40 -104.08
N ASP A 231 -9.28 21.19 -103.57
CA ASP A 231 -10.43 20.35 -103.92
C ASP A 231 -11.69 20.75 -103.14
N HIS A 232 -12.56 21.51 -103.81
CA HIS A 232 -13.82 22.00 -103.23
C HIS A 232 -14.82 20.89 -102.87
N LEU A 233 -14.82 19.73 -103.56
CA LEU A 233 -15.74 18.64 -103.24
C LEU A 233 -15.30 17.89 -101.99
N HIS A 234 -13.99 17.60 -101.88
CA HIS A 234 -13.39 17.01 -100.69
C HIS A 234 -13.60 17.89 -99.45
N PHE A 235 -13.45 19.22 -99.60
CA PHE A 235 -13.72 20.18 -98.53
C PHE A 235 -15.18 20.15 -98.05
N LEU A 236 -16.15 20.16 -98.96
CA LEU A 236 -17.58 20.16 -98.61
C LEU A 236 -18.02 18.84 -97.98
N GLN A 237 -17.42 17.70 -98.36
CA GLN A 237 -17.75 16.40 -97.78
C GLN A 237 -17.20 16.23 -96.35
N HIS A 238 -15.97 16.69 -96.09
CA HIS A 238 -15.31 16.49 -94.80
C HIS A 238 -15.54 17.61 -93.77
N SER A 239 -15.86 18.84 -94.19
CA SER A 239 -16.11 19.97 -93.27
C SER A 239 -17.25 19.71 -92.29
N ARG A 240 -18.31 19.02 -92.74
CA ARG A 240 -19.49 18.70 -91.91
C ARG A 240 -19.18 17.71 -90.78
N ALA A 241 -18.36 16.70 -91.06
CA ALA A 241 -17.95 15.71 -90.07
C ALA A 241 -17.07 16.33 -88.96
N LEU A 242 -16.28 17.35 -89.30
CA LEU A 242 -15.46 18.06 -88.32
C LEU A 242 -16.31 18.90 -87.35
N THR A 243 -17.34 19.59 -87.84
CA THR A 243 -18.21 20.41 -86.98
C THR A 243 -19.08 19.58 -86.01
N GLU A 244 -19.66 18.47 -86.48
CA GLU A 244 -20.53 17.62 -85.64
C GLU A 244 -19.75 16.98 -84.47
N LEU A 245 -18.47 16.67 -84.67
CA LEU A 245 -17.66 16.02 -83.65
C LEU A 245 -17.06 17.01 -82.63
N GLU A 246 -16.88 18.29 -82.99
CA GLU A 246 -16.50 19.36 -82.04
C GLU A 246 -17.59 19.66 -81.00
N GLU A 247 -18.86 19.61 -81.40
CA GLU A 247 -19.98 19.82 -80.48
C GLU A 247 -20.08 18.66 -79.46
N ASN A 248 -19.91 17.41 -79.91
CA ASN A 248 -19.93 16.23 -79.05
C ASN A 248 -18.82 16.24 -77.98
N LEU A 249 -17.62 16.72 -78.32
CA LEU A 249 -16.50 16.85 -77.38
C LEU A 249 -16.77 17.91 -76.30
N LYS A 250 -17.32 19.07 -76.68
CA LYS A 250 -17.69 20.14 -75.73
C LYS A 250 -18.74 19.68 -74.70
N GLU A 251 -19.74 18.92 -75.13
CA GLU A 251 -20.75 18.38 -74.22
C GLU A 251 -20.14 17.36 -73.24
N THR A 252 -19.24 16.50 -73.72
CA THR A 252 -18.57 15.49 -72.90
C THR A 252 -17.68 16.14 -71.84
N PHE A 253 -16.84 17.11 -72.22
CA PHE A 253 -15.93 17.83 -71.33
C PHE A 253 -16.67 18.59 -70.21
N THR A 254 -17.76 19.28 -70.54
CA THR A 254 -18.55 20.03 -69.55
C THR A 254 -19.27 19.11 -68.55
N GLY A 255 -19.66 17.90 -68.97
CA GLY A 255 -20.23 16.87 -68.11
C GLY A 255 -19.24 16.31 -67.09
N GLU A 256 -17.99 16.09 -67.49
CA GLU A 256 -16.94 15.55 -66.60
C GLU A 256 -16.43 16.59 -65.59
N MET A 257 -16.23 17.85 -66.00
CA MET A 257 -15.76 18.92 -65.10
C MET A 257 -16.71 19.21 -63.92
N LYS A 258 -18.03 19.03 -64.10
CA LYS A 258 -19.03 19.17 -63.03
C LYS A 258 -18.89 18.11 -61.93
N LYS A 259 -18.30 16.94 -62.23
CA LYS A 259 -18.11 15.84 -61.25
C LYS A 259 -16.95 16.12 -60.29
N VAL A 260 -15.97 16.92 -60.69
CA VAL A 260 -14.73 17.19 -59.93
C VAL A 260 -14.87 18.35 -58.92
N SER A 261 -15.75 19.31 -59.20
CA SER A 261 -15.81 20.59 -58.45
C SER A 261 -16.33 20.53 -57.00
N LYS A 262 -16.63 19.35 -56.44
CA LYS A 262 -17.03 19.22 -55.02
C LYS A 262 -15.96 18.50 -54.21
N PRO A 263 -14.98 19.20 -53.62
CA PRO A 263 -14.13 18.59 -52.61
C PRO A 263 -14.99 18.27 -51.39
N LYS A 264 -15.13 16.98 -51.05
CA LYS A 264 -15.75 16.48 -49.79
C LYS A 264 -14.87 16.77 -48.55
N ASN A 265 -14.21 17.93 -48.51
CA ASN A 265 -13.19 18.24 -47.48
C ASN A 265 -13.74 18.98 -46.25
N LYS A 266 -15.04 19.31 -46.22
CA LYS A 266 -15.61 20.07 -45.10
C LYS A 266 -16.01 19.21 -43.88
N LEU A 267 -16.14 17.89 -44.01
CA LEU A 267 -16.75 17.05 -42.96
C LEU A 267 -15.76 16.46 -41.93
N LEU A 268 -14.49 16.27 -42.28
CA LEU A 268 -13.56 15.47 -41.45
C LEU A 268 -12.90 16.23 -40.29
N ARG A 269 -12.76 17.56 -40.37
CA ARG A 269 -12.08 18.34 -39.30
C ARG A 269 -13.01 18.64 -38.13
N GLU A 270 -14.31 18.66 -38.38
CA GLU A 270 -15.36 19.15 -37.48
C GLU A 270 -15.97 18.05 -36.58
N GLN A 271 -16.01 16.79 -37.04
CA GLN A 271 -16.55 15.66 -36.26
C GLN A 271 -15.55 15.03 -35.28
N ARG A 272 -14.25 15.36 -35.39
CA ARG A 272 -13.18 14.70 -34.60
C ARG A 272 -13.24 14.99 -33.10
N PHE A 273 -13.96 16.04 -32.68
CA PHE A 273 -14.12 16.45 -31.29
C PHE A 273 -15.58 16.64 -30.87
N ALA A 274 -16.53 16.14 -31.66
CA ALA A 274 -17.94 16.24 -31.32
C ALA A 274 -18.24 15.30 -30.14
N VAL A 275 -18.48 15.88 -28.96
CA VAL A 275 -18.96 15.15 -27.79
C VAL A 275 -20.48 15.18 -27.80
N ASP A 276 -21.11 14.01 -27.63
CA ASP A 276 -22.55 13.91 -27.51
C ASP A 276 -23.00 14.47 -26.16
N LEU A 277 -23.69 15.61 -26.18
CA LEU A 277 -24.16 16.29 -24.98
C LEU A 277 -25.58 15.86 -24.64
N THR A 278 -25.83 15.67 -23.36
CA THR A 278 -27.17 15.37 -22.83
C THR A 278 -27.56 16.42 -21.82
N LEU A 279 -28.78 16.91 -21.94
CA LEU A 279 -29.36 17.92 -21.07
C LEU A 279 -29.66 17.36 -19.68
N ASP A 280 -29.43 18.18 -18.67
CA ASP A 280 -29.70 17.87 -17.27
C ASP A 280 -31.07 18.43 -16.84
N THR A 281 -32.05 17.54 -16.75
CA THR A 281 -33.42 17.86 -16.33
C THR A 281 -33.52 18.39 -14.91
N ASP A 282 -32.53 18.14 -14.04
CA ASP A 282 -32.54 18.64 -12.66
C ASP A 282 -32.19 20.13 -12.59
N THR A 283 -31.49 20.63 -13.61
CA THR A 283 -31.15 22.05 -13.77
C THR A 283 -32.18 22.83 -14.60
N ALA A 284 -32.96 22.12 -15.43
CA ALA A 284 -33.90 22.69 -16.38
C ALA A 284 -34.95 23.58 -15.72
N ASN A 285 -35.16 24.79 -16.22
CA ASN A 285 -36.30 25.58 -15.76
C ASN A 285 -37.63 24.81 -15.87
N VAL A 286 -38.55 25.10 -14.96
CA VAL A 286 -39.84 24.39 -14.86
C VAL A 286 -40.73 24.53 -16.10
N TYR A 287 -40.53 25.54 -16.95
CA TYR A 287 -41.26 25.78 -18.20
C TYR A 287 -40.50 25.31 -19.45
N LEU A 288 -39.48 24.49 -19.27
CA LEU A 288 -38.81 23.80 -20.37
C LEU A 288 -39.30 22.35 -20.43
N SER A 289 -39.58 21.85 -21.62
CA SER A 289 -39.73 20.42 -21.87
C SER A 289 -38.46 19.92 -22.54
N VAL A 290 -37.99 18.77 -22.08
CA VAL A 290 -36.79 18.12 -22.62
C VAL A 290 -37.24 16.83 -23.31
N SER A 291 -36.73 16.57 -24.51
CA SER A 291 -37.02 15.33 -25.24
C SER A 291 -36.50 14.10 -24.49
N ASN A 292 -37.07 12.93 -24.77
CA ASN A 292 -36.68 11.68 -24.10
C ASN A 292 -35.20 11.29 -24.33
N ASP A 293 -34.63 11.70 -25.47
CA ASP A 293 -33.21 11.50 -25.77
C ASP A 293 -32.28 12.49 -25.06
N LEU A 294 -32.85 13.46 -24.33
CA LEU A 294 -32.18 14.53 -23.62
C LEU A 294 -31.36 15.45 -24.52
N LYS A 295 -31.70 15.55 -25.82
CA LYS A 295 -30.94 16.37 -26.78
C LYS A 295 -31.67 17.61 -27.25
N GLN A 296 -32.98 17.68 -27.03
CA GLN A 296 -33.81 18.80 -27.47
C GLN A 296 -34.51 19.42 -26.28
N VAL A 297 -34.69 20.73 -26.35
CA VAL A 297 -35.40 21.50 -25.34
C VAL A 297 -36.38 22.44 -26.03
N HIS A 298 -37.58 22.53 -25.49
CA HIS A 298 -38.63 23.42 -25.98
C HIS A 298 -39.21 24.21 -24.81
N TYR A 299 -39.61 25.45 -25.07
CA TYR A 299 -40.38 26.21 -24.10
C TYR A 299 -41.84 25.73 -24.10
N THR A 300 -42.46 25.72 -22.93
CA THR A 300 -43.86 25.34 -22.73
C THR A 300 -44.49 26.17 -21.63
N ASP A 301 -45.78 26.47 -21.77
CA ASP A 301 -46.55 27.19 -20.74
C ASP A 301 -46.97 26.28 -19.58
N GLN A 302 -46.71 24.98 -19.70
CA GLN A 302 -46.99 23.99 -18.66
C GLN A 302 -45.76 23.73 -17.81
N ARG A 303 -45.97 23.59 -16.50
CA ARG A 303 -44.92 23.24 -15.55
C ARG A 303 -44.53 21.77 -15.73
N MET A 304 -43.35 21.52 -16.29
CA MET A 304 -42.87 20.17 -16.64
C MET A 304 -42.13 19.48 -15.50
N PHE A 305 -41.56 20.23 -14.56
CA PHE A 305 -40.68 19.69 -13.52
C PHE A 305 -41.01 20.22 -12.12
N LEU A 306 -40.75 19.37 -11.12
CA LEU A 306 -40.83 19.69 -9.69
C LEU A 306 -39.61 20.48 -9.22
N ASP A 307 -39.75 21.28 -8.15
CA ASP A 307 -38.65 22.13 -7.67
C ASP A 307 -37.43 21.33 -7.20
N SER A 308 -36.24 21.85 -7.52
CA SER A 308 -34.94 21.28 -7.15
C SER A 308 -33.97 22.43 -6.83
N PRO A 309 -33.05 22.27 -5.85
CA PRO A 309 -32.09 23.30 -5.50
C PRO A 309 -31.12 23.68 -6.63
N GLN A 310 -30.95 22.82 -7.65
CA GLN A 310 -30.09 23.11 -8.81
C GLN A 310 -30.87 23.72 -9.99
N ARG A 311 -32.18 23.91 -9.84
CA ARG A 311 -33.06 24.32 -10.94
C ARG A 311 -32.96 25.81 -11.20
N PHE A 312 -32.82 26.19 -12.47
CA PHE A 312 -32.82 27.61 -12.83
C PHE A 312 -34.20 28.25 -12.73
N THR A 313 -34.23 29.47 -12.19
CA THR A 313 -35.43 30.31 -12.14
C THR A 313 -35.79 30.92 -13.51
N TYR A 314 -34.80 31.15 -14.36
CA TYR A 314 -34.96 31.60 -15.75
C TYR A 314 -34.84 30.43 -16.72
N ALA A 315 -35.31 30.60 -17.97
CA ALA A 315 -35.38 29.59 -19.04
C ALA A 315 -34.00 29.08 -19.51
N ASN A 316 -33.26 28.46 -18.60
CA ASN A 316 -31.94 27.90 -18.77
C ASN A 316 -31.95 26.40 -18.41
N ILE A 317 -30.96 25.68 -18.94
CA ILE A 317 -30.70 24.27 -18.67
C ILE A 317 -29.20 24.01 -18.90
N LEU A 318 -28.58 23.16 -18.08
CA LEU A 318 -27.19 22.72 -18.27
C LEU A 318 -27.13 21.36 -18.97
N THR A 319 -25.94 21.01 -19.44
CA THR A 319 -25.60 19.63 -19.80
C THR A 319 -25.14 18.87 -18.56
N LYS A 320 -25.38 17.55 -18.54
CA LYS A 320 -24.85 16.67 -17.48
C LYS A 320 -23.33 16.60 -17.49
N GLN A 321 -22.73 16.70 -18.67
CA GLN A 321 -21.29 16.71 -18.87
C GLN A 321 -20.71 18.05 -18.42
N SER A 322 -19.63 18.00 -17.65
CA SER A 322 -18.76 19.14 -17.34
C SER A 322 -17.36 18.88 -17.89
N PHE A 323 -16.68 19.92 -18.37
CA PHE A 323 -15.35 19.80 -18.97
C PHE A 323 -14.38 20.78 -18.31
N SER A 324 -13.20 20.27 -17.94
CA SER A 324 -12.09 21.04 -17.37
C SER A 324 -10.83 20.82 -18.21
N SER A 325 -10.67 21.51 -19.34
CA SER A 325 -9.42 21.45 -20.10
C SER A 325 -9.16 22.68 -20.98
N GLU A 326 -7.88 22.91 -21.31
CA GLU A 326 -7.37 23.93 -22.25
C GLU A 326 -7.70 23.65 -23.73
N THR A 327 -8.49 22.61 -24.03
CA THR A 327 -8.85 22.21 -25.39
C THR A 327 -10.19 22.83 -25.80
N SER A 328 -10.24 23.54 -26.92
CA SER A 328 -11.49 24.08 -27.47
C SER A 328 -12.41 22.95 -27.95
N LEU A 329 -13.58 22.81 -27.33
CA LEU A 329 -14.64 21.89 -27.76
C LEU A 329 -15.64 22.61 -28.68
N CYS A 330 -16.03 21.96 -29.77
CA CYS A 330 -17.04 22.47 -30.71
C CYS A 330 -18.36 21.71 -30.52
N PHE A 331 -19.47 22.45 -30.44
CA PHE A 331 -20.82 21.88 -30.33
C PHE A 331 -21.71 22.45 -31.42
N TYR A 332 -22.60 21.62 -31.98
CA TYR A 332 -23.57 22.02 -32.99
C TYR A 332 -24.96 22.07 -32.37
N LEU A 333 -25.58 23.24 -32.40
CA LEU A 333 -26.96 23.45 -31.96
C LEU A 333 -27.77 23.91 -33.17
N SER A 334 -28.87 23.23 -33.47
CA SER A 334 -29.83 23.65 -34.50
C SER A 334 -31.03 24.32 -33.83
N SER A 335 -31.24 25.62 -34.08
CA SER A 335 -32.45 26.32 -33.64
C SER A 335 -33.45 26.47 -34.78
N SER A 336 -34.70 26.06 -34.57
CA SER A 336 -35.80 26.28 -35.52
C SER A 336 -36.45 27.67 -35.38
N ASN A 337 -36.14 28.43 -34.34
CA ASN A 337 -36.57 29.83 -34.14
C ASN A 337 -35.57 30.60 -33.27
N THR A 338 -35.34 31.87 -33.62
CA THR A 338 -34.30 32.76 -33.08
C THR A 338 -34.33 32.88 -31.54
N LEU A 339 -33.45 32.16 -30.86
CA LEU A 339 -33.08 32.34 -29.46
C LEU A 339 -31.58 32.64 -29.39
N VAL A 340 -31.19 33.64 -28.59
CA VAL A 340 -29.82 34.16 -28.54
C VAL A 340 -28.98 33.35 -27.57
N TRP A 341 -27.75 33.03 -28.00
CA TRP A 341 -26.79 32.20 -27.32
C TRP A 341 -25.51 33.05 -26.89
N SER A 342 -25.21 33.39 -25.60
CA SER A 342 -23.80 33.60 -25.00
C SER A 342 -23.12 32.60 -23.96
N ASN A 343 -21.91 32.91 -23.46
CA ASN A 343 -21.03 32.07 -22.60
C ASN A 343 -20.69 32.68 -21.18
N ALA A 344 -20.75 32.05 -19.97
CA ALA A 344 -20.19 32.66 -18.70
C ALA A 344 -19.71 31.73 -17.55
N GLN A 345 -18.52 31.97 -16.91
CA GLN A 345 -17.79 31.13 -15.89
C GLN A 345 -18.15 31.28 -14.40
N PRO A 346 -17.75 30.32 -13.51
CA PRO A 346 -18.26 30.19 -12.15
C PRO A 346 -17.28 30.83 -11.17
N ASN A 347 -17.62 32.00 -10.62
CA ASN A 347 -17.26 32.47 -9.28
C ASN A 347 -17.52 33.98 -9.19
N TYR A 348 -18.77 34.38 -9.00
CA TYR A 348 -19.08 35.73 -8.54
C TYR A 348 -20.33 35.70 -7.65
N SER A 349 -20.11 35.91 -6.36
CA SER A 349 -21.12 36.36 -5.42
C SER A 349 -21.25 37.88 -5.55
N GLY A 350 -22.25 38.34 -6.32
CA GLY A 350 -22.52 39.77 -6.57
C GLY A 350 -22.31 40.16 -8.03
N LYS A 351 -23.18 41.05 -8.55
CA LYS A 351 -23.22 41.60 -9.93
C LYS A 351 -21.91 41.45 -10.73
N VAL A 352 -21.97 40.69 -11.83
CA VAL A 352 -20.81 40.38 -12.68
C VAL A 352 -20.79 41.24 -13.92
N ASP A 353 -20.05 42.33 -13.85
CA ASP A 353 -19.46 42.99 -15.01
C ASP A 353 -18.12 42.31 -15.31
N SER A 354 -18.03 41.67 -16.47
CA SER A 354 -16.83 41.13 -17.15
C SER A 354 -15.92 40.16 -16.37
N VAL A 355 -15.86 38.88 -16.80
CA VAL A 355 -14.78 37.96 -16.42
C VAL A 355 -14.39 37.06 -17.59
N LYS A 356 -13.08 37.05 -17.85
CA LYS A 356 -12.37 36.22 -18.84
C LYS A 356 -12.29 34.76 -18.40
N ASN A 357 -12.32 33.87 -19.39
CA ASN A 357 -12.14 32.40 -19.39
C ASN A 357 -13.45 31.61 -19.22
N GLY A 358 -13.88 30.86 -20.25
CA GLY A 358 -14.19 29.41 -20.17
C GLY A 358 -15.57 28.83 -19.79
N MET A 359 -16.74 29.41 -20.03
CA MET A 359 -18.03 28.72 -19.77
C MET A 359 -19.10 29.16 -20.74
N LEU A 360 -20.15 28.33 -20.91
CA LEU A 360 -21.39 28.63 -21.63
C LEU A 360 -22.49 29.19 -20.69
N ALA A 361 -23.09 30.37 -20.98
CA ALA A 361 -24.18 31.05 -20.28
C ALA A 361 -24.70 32.24 -21.12
N PHE A 362 -25.90 32.10 -21.67
CA PHE A 362 -26.37 32.84 -22.82
C PHE A 362 -27.25 34.06 -22.43
N SER A 363 -26.88 35.30 -22.82
CA SER A 363 -27.62 36.55 -22.57
C SER A 363 -27.59 37.52 -23.77
N ARG A 364 -28.71 38.22 -23.94
CA ARG A 364 -29.05 39.20 -24.99
C ARG A 364 -28.26 40.52 -24.82
N GLY A 365 -27.59 41.00 -25.86
CA GLY A 365 -27.05 42.37 -25.86
C GLY A 365 -26.16 42.72 -27.06
N LYS A 366 -26.69 43.62 -27.90
CA LYS A 366 -26.15 44.39 -29.05
C LYS A 366 -24.65 44.34 -29.43
N CYS A 367 -24.48 44.36 -30.76
CA CYS A 367 -23.29 44.47 -31.61
C CYS A 367 -22.16 45.40 -31.14
N LEU A 368 -20.93 45.06 -31.56
CA LEU A 368 -20.10 45.88 -32.46
C LEU A 368 -19.24 44.97 -33.35
#